data_AF-A0A7S1F7N8-F1
#
_entry.id   AF-A0A7S1F7N8-F1
#
_cell.length_a   1.000
_cell.length_b   1.000
_cell.length_c   1.000
_cell.angle_alpha   90.00
_cell.angle_beta   90.00
_cell.angle_gamma   90.00
#
_symmetry.space_group_name_H-M   'P 1'
#
loop_
_entity.id
_entity.type
_entity.pdbx_description
1 polymer ?
#
loop_
_entity_poly.entity_id
_entity_poly.type
_entity_poly.pdbx_seq_one_letter_code
_entity_poly.pdbx_strand_id
1 'polypeptide(L)'
;MQRARNTAGQSARESKSTRNPHVAKKPATVKVGSRLNSEERVLEQWRAASGCSISDEAKTLFCVHALGDSFQLGDVRLWYDQHAGKQSSTIFLEFFFDGAPDDIKEDAGLFTKVFETMIEDTLRERRVTEFRRRARARRRGGGTRARSAAAVEEDFDGGEGGGFQDDSMSEADDDWRRYLQSTAPATDLSVKSIREAGCTLRFLVCQTSLSISAAEELGQMALPEHFPIDGIAQVIPVSDKPPPRWFYALACTSCAMSLIALCAWWQVVKGVILPVAGV
;
A
#
# COMPACT_ATOMS: atom_id res chain seq x y z
N MET A 1 -24.59 -9.10 -17.83
CA MET A 1 -23.46 -8.36 -17.22
C MET A 1 -22.58 -9.34 -16.45
N GLN A 2 -21.48 -9.79 -17.07
CA GLN A 2 -20.51 -10.70 -16.44
C GLN A 2 -19.50 -9.87 -15.64
N ARG A 3 -19.49 -10.01 -14.31
CA ARG A 3 -18.40 -9.50 -13.46
C ARG A 3 -17.15 -10.35 -13.75
N ALA A 4 -16.19 -9.78 -14.46
CA ALA A 4 -14.87 -10.37 -14.64
C ALA A 4 -14.23 -10.57 -13.26
N ARG A 5 -13.99 -11.83 -12.87
CA ARG A 5 -13.25 -12.18 -11.66
C ARG A 5 -11.76 -11.90 -11.92
N ASN A 6 -11.28 -10.74 -11.51
CA ASN A 6 -9.85 -10.46 -11.40
C ASN A 6 -9.24 -11.30 -10.27
N THR A 7 -8.62 -12.43 -10.61
CA THR A 7 -7.81 -13.26 -9.70
C THR A 7 -6.31 -12.99 -9.82
N ALA A 8 -5.91 -11.87 -10.41
CA ALA A 8 -4.54 -11.38 -10.27
C ALA A 8 -4.33 -11.06 -8.78
N GLY A 9 -3.31 -11.67 -8.16
CA GLY A 9 -2.96 -11.39 -6.78
C GLY A 9 -2.85 -9.88 -6.59
N GLN A 10 -3.44 -9.35 -5.52
CA GLN A 10 -3.38 -7.96 -5.13
C GLN A 10 -1.91 -7.56 -4.90
N SER A 11 -1.20 -7.23 -5.97
CA SER A 11 0.11 -6.61 -5.93
C SER A 11 -0.11 -5.12 -6.01
N ALA A 12 0.33 -4.41 -4.97
CA ALA A 12 0.19 -2.98 -4.86
C ALA A 12 0.96 -2.28 -6.00
N ARG A 13 0.33 -1.42 -6.80
CA ARG A 13 0.86 -0.61 -7.90
C ARG A 13 1.31 0.76 -7.38
N GLU A 14 2.52 1.15 -7.75
CA GLU A 14 3.07 2.47 -7.42
C GLU A 14 2.43 3.57 -8.27
N SER A 15 2.03 4.66 -7.62
CA SER A 15 1.67 5.90 -8.30
C SER A 15 2.94 6.73 -8.56
N LYS A 16 3.64 6.50 -9.67
CA LYS A 16 4.84 7.27 -10.05
C LYS A 16 4.59 8.78 -10.25
N SER A 17 3.33 9.20 -10.35
CA SER A 17 2.96 10.57 -10.72
C SER A 17 3.04 11.60 -9.56
N THR A 18 3.21 11.17 -8.30
CA THR A 18 3.06 12.07 -7.14
C THR A 18 4.20 12.01 -6.12
N ARG A 19 5.28 11.29 -6.43
CA ARG A 19 6.42 11.17 -5.53
C ARG A 19 7.12 12.53 -5.43
N ASN A 20 7.11 13.15 -4.25
CA ASN A 20 7.99 14.27 -3.97
C ASN A 20 9.39 13.69 -3.69
N PRO A 21 10.35 13.78 -4.64
CA PRO A 21 11.62 13.09 -4.54
C PRO A 21 12.51 13.65 -3.40
N HIS A 22 12.14 14.77 -2.79
CA HIS A 22 12.99 15.49 -1.85
C HIS A 22 12.86 15.03 -0.39
N VAL A 23 11.85 14.24 -0.03
CA VAL A 23 11.56 13.91 1.38
C VAL A 23 11.66 12.41 1.68
N ALA A 24 11.35 11.56 0.71
CA ALA A 24 11.35 10.11 0.87
C ALA A 24 12.75 9.55 1.21
N LYS A 25 12.91 8.93 2.37
CA LYS A 25 14.13 8.21 2.74
C LYS A 25 14.10 6.81 2.12
N LYS A 26 15.28 6.22 1.89
CA LYS A 26 15.34 4.80 1.47
C LYS A 26 14.77 3.91 2.59
N PRO A 27 14.07 2.82 2.25
CA PRO A 27 13.60 1.86 3.25
C PRO A 27 14.75 1.36 4.11
N ALA A 28 14.50 1.18 5.41
CA ALA A 28 15.47 0.58 6.31
C ALA A 28 15.79 -0.86 5.86
N THR A 29 17.06 -1.26 5.96
CA THR A 29 17.43 -2.64 5.62
C THR A 29 16.79 -3.62 6.60
N VAL A 30 16.36 -4.79 6.10
CA VAL A 30 15.71 -5.84 6.92
C VAL A 30 16.55 -6.22 8.16
N LYS A 31 17.89 -6.17 8.03
CA LYS A 31 18.84 -6.43 9.12
C LYS A 31 18.76 -5.43 10.28
N VAL A 32 18.42 -4.17 10.00
CA VAL A 32 18.26 -3.15 11.03
C VAL A 32 16.92 -3.36 11.73
N GLY A 33 15.85 -3.54 10.95
CA GLY A 33 14.51 -3.78 11.49
C GLY A 33 14.39 -5.02 12.37
N SER A 34 15.18 -6.07 12.12
CA SER A 34 15.15 -7.29 12.94
C SER A 34 15.77 -7.13 14.34
N ARG A 35 16.48 -6.03 14.60
CA ARG A 35 17.09 -5.75 15.92
C ARG A 35 16.19 -4.90 16.82
N LEU A 36 15.17 -4.29 16.24
CA LEU A 36 14.24 -3.41 16.94
C LEU A 36 13.06 -4.21 17.49
N ASN A 37 12.43 -3.68 18.54
CA ASN A 37 11.14 -4.20 18.96
C ASN A 37 10.06 -3.89 17.90
N SER A 38 8.88 -4.53 17.99
CA SER A 38 7.83 -4.37 16.99
C SER A 38 7.34 -2.92 16.86
N GLU A 39 7.22 -2.20 17.96
CA GLU A 39 6.79 -0.79 18.01
C GLU A 39 7.81 0.13 17.31
N GLU A 40 9.07 0.06 17.72
CA GLU A 40 10.18 0.84 17.18
C GLU A 40 10.37 0.57 15.69
N ARG A 41 10.26 -0.69 15.27
CA ARG A 41 10.32 -1.08 13.87
C ARG A 41 9.22 -0.40 13.07
N VAL A 42 7.97 -0.49 13.51
CA VAL A 42 6.82 0.13 12.82
C VAL A 42 6.94 1.66 12.80
N LEU A 43 7.37 2.27 13.91
CA LEU A 43 7.63 3.71 13.98
C LEU A 43 8.74 4.15 13.03
N GLU A 44 9.86 3.41 12.97
CA GLU A 44 10.96 3.72 12.06
C GLU A 44 10.53 3.58 10.59
N GLN A 45 9.73 2.56 10.27
CA GLN A 45 9.16 2.39 8.94
C GLN A 45 8.25 3.56 8.53
N TRP A 46 7.34 3.99 9.41
CA TRP A 46 6.48 5.16 9.17
C TRP A 46 7.29 6.47 9.04
N ARG A 47 8.33 6.65 9.86
CA ARG A 47 9.25 7.80 9.73
C ARG A 47 10.01 7.78 8.40
N ALA A 48 10.48 6.61 7.96
CA ALA A 48 11.20 6.46 6.71
C ALA A 48 10.29 6.68 5.49
N ALA A 49 9.02 6.29 5.60
CA ALA A 49 8.03 6.45 4.54
C ALA A 49 7.43 7.86 4.43
N SER A 50 7.80 8.78 5.32
CA SER A 50 7.33 10.16 5.29
C SER A 50 7.65 10.82 3.94
N GLY A 51 6.62 11.30 3.25
CA GLY A 51 6.74 11.93 1.93
C GLY A 51 6.76 10.96 0.75
N CYS A 52 6.65 9.65 1.00
CA CYS A 52 6.40 8.66 -0.06
C CYS A 52 4.95 8.73 -0.52
N SER A 53 4.72 8.46 -1.81
CA SER A 53 3.37 8.37 -2.36
C SER A 53 2.69 7.09 -1.91
N ILE A 54 1.42 7.19 -1.52
CA ILE A 54 0.56 6.03 -1.25
C ILE A 54 0.30 5.23 -2.52
N SER A 55 0.23 3.91 -2.39
CA SER A 55 -0.14 2.98 -3.47
C SER A 55 -1.51 3.30 -4.08
N ASP A 56 -1.67 3.09 -5.39
CA ASP A 56 -2.95 3.35 -6.08
C ASP A 56 -4.08 2.48 -5.49
N GLU A 57 -3.77 1.25 -5.06
CA GLU A 57 -4.74 0.35 -4.40
C GLU A 57 -5.18 0.92 -3.07
N ALA A 58 -4.27 1.41 -2.25
CA ALA A 58 -4.64 1.99 -0.96
C ALA A 58 -5.53 3.23 -1.15
N LYS A 59 -5.27 4.09 -2.14
CA LYS A 59 -6.18 5.22 -2.46
C LYS A 59 -7.59 4.75 -2.80
N THR A 60 -7.70 3.61 -3.48
CA THR A 60 -8.99 3.02 -3.86
C THR A 60 -9.69 2.35 -2.68
N LEU A 61 -8.93 1.63 -1.84
CA LEU A 61 -9.45 0.89 -0.69
C LEU A 61 -9.88 1.85 0.44
N PHE A 62 -9.08 2.87 0.70
CA PHE A 62 -9.31 3.85 1.76
C PHE A 62 -10.07 5.07 1.24
N CYS A 63 -11.10 4.87 0.44
CA CYS A 63 -12.00 5.92 0.01
C CYS A 63 -13.22 5.96 0.95
N VAL A 64 -13.45 7.09 1.61
CA VAL A 64 -14.59 7.25 2.52
C VAL A 64 -15.77 7.81 1.73
N HIS A 65 -16.90 7.08 1.74
CA HIS A 65 -18.15 7.52 1.13
C HIS A 65 -19.11 7.94 2.23
N ALA A 66 -19.28 9.24 2.44
CA ALA A 66 -20.12 9.79 3.49
C ALA A 66 -20.83 11.05 2.99
N LEU A 67 -22.06 11.29 3.46
CA LEU A 67 -22.84 12.51 3.17
C LEU A 67 -23.09 12.78 1.67
N GLY A 68 -23.02 11.74 0.83
CA GLY A 68 -23.16 11.87 -0.62
C GLY A 68 -21.87 12.21 -1.35
N ASP A 69 -20.80 12.50 -0.62
CA ASP A 69 -19.47 12.80 -1.14
C ASP A 69 -18.51 11.63 -1.02
N SER A 70 -17.40 11.73 -1.75
CA SER A 70 -16.35 10.73 -1.82
C SER A 70 -15.02 11.38 -1.47
N PHE A 71 -14.46 10.98 -0.32
CA PHE A 71 -13.20 11.49 0.21
C PHE A 71 -12.10 10.45 -0.09
N GLN A 72 -11.30 10.73 -1.12
CA GLN A 72 -10.15 9.92 -1.52
C GLN A 72 -8.95 10.16 -0.61
N LEU A 73 -8.27 9.08 -0.25
CA LEU A 73 -7.04 9.16 0.52
C LEU A 73 -5.93 9.79 -0.32
N GLY A 74 -5.44 10.95 0.13
CA GLY A 74 -4.27 11.63 -0.41
C GLY A 74 -2.97 11.13 0.18
N ASP A 75 -2.90 11.01 1.52
CA ASP A 75 -1.69 10.65 2.26
C ASP A 75 -1.98 10.07 3.66
N VAL A 76 -0.99 9.40 4.26
CA VAL A 76 -1.02 8.83 5.62
C VAL A 76 0.36 9.03 6.23
N ARG A 77 0.41 9.67 7.40
CA ARG A 77 1.68 10.04 8.05
C ARG A 77 1.66 9.74 9.53
N LEU A 78 2.84 9.64 10.12
CA LEU A 78 3.00 9.56 11.56
C LEU A 78 2.62 10.90 12.21
N TRP A 79 1.80 10.87 13.26
CA TRP A 79 1.53 12.04 14.08
C TRP A 79 2.64 12.24 15.11
N TYR A 80 3.71 12.94 14.72
CA TYR A 80 4.96 13.04 15.49
C TYR A 80 4.80 13.52 16.93
N ASP A 81 3.93 14.50 17.18
CA ASP A 81 3.78 15.14 18.49
C ASP A 81 3.38 14.14 19.60
N GLN A 82 2.63 13.09 19.25
CA GLN A 82 2.17 12.08 20.21
C GLN A 82 3.23 11.03 20.57
N HIS A 83 4.34 10.98 19.82
CA HIS A 83 5.40 9.99 20.02
C HIS A 83 6.63 10.53 20.77
N ALA A 84 6.56 11.76 21.30
CA ALA A 84 7.69 12.43 21.93
C ALA A 84 8.00 11.98 23.38
N GLY A 85 7.11 11.22 24.04
CA GLY A 85 7.16 11.09 25.51
C GLY A 85 7.17 9.68 26.12
N LYS A 86 6.58 8.65 25.50
CA LYS A 86 6.48 7.30 26.08
C LYS A 86 6.37 6.23 24.99
N GLN A 87 6.88 5.02 25.29
CA GLN A 87 6.50 3.80 24.59
C GLN A 87 5.01 3.59 24.80
N SER A 88 4.25 3.53 23.71
CA SER A 88 2.82 3.28 23.74
C SER A 88 2.53 2.11 22.83
N SER A 89 1.71 1.16 23.29
CA SER A 89 1.19 0.05 22.48
C SER A 89 0.32 0.48 21.28
N THR A 90 0.29 1.78 21.01
CA THR A 90 -0.58 2.47 20.08
C THR A 90 0.26 3.38 19.19
N ILE A 91 -0.01 3.34 17.90
CA ILE A 91 0.60 4.16 16.87
C ILE A 91 -0.39 5.26 16.48
N PHE A 92 0.07 6.50 16.44
CA PHE A 92 -0.76 7.64 16.06
C PHE A 92 -0.49 8.03 14.61
N LEU A 93 -1.53 7.99 13.78
CA LEU A 93 -1.44 8.30 12.35
C LEU A 93 -2.37 9.46 11.99
N GLU A 94 -1.99 10.22 10.97
CA GLU A 94 -2.81 11.24 10.34
C GLU A 94 -3.18 10.76 8.92
N PHE A 95 -4.48 10.70 8.63
CA PHE A 95 -5.02 10.38 7.31
C PHE A 95 -5.46 11.67 6.63
N PHE A 96 -4.93 11.94 5.45
CA PHE A 96 -5.24 13.13 4.66
C PHE A 96 -6.18 12.73 3.53
N PHE A 97 -7.38 13.29 3.54
CA PHE A 97 -8.37 13.12 2.48
C PHE A 97 -8.50 14.40 1.67
N ASP A 98 -8.86 14.28 0.39
CA ASP A 98 -9.34 15.43 -0.37
C ASP A 98 -10.68 15.93 0.22
N GLY A 99 -10.86 17.25 0.27
CA GLY A 99 -12.02 17.89 0.89
C GLY A 99 -11.65 18.82 2.04
N ALA A 100 -12.67 19.48 2.59
CA ALA A 100 -12.54 20.42 3.70
C ALA A 100 -13.38 19.96 4.91
N PRO A 101 -13.00 20.31 6.15
CA PRO A 101 -13.82 20.01 7.32
C PRO A 101 -15.22 20.64 7.29
N ASP A 102 -15.39 21.74 6.54
CA ASP A 102 -16.70 22.35 6.33
C ASP A 102 -17.68 21.40 5.63
N ASP A 103 -17.20 20.49 4.78
CA ASP A 103 -18.02 19.51 4.06
C ASP A 103 -18.65 18.45 5.00
N ILE A 104 -18.09 18.29 6.21
CA ILE A 104 -18.55 17.29 7.19
C ILE A 104 -19.01 17.91 8.51
N LYS A 105 -19.09 19.24 8.61
CA LYS A 105 -19.22 19.95 9.90
C LYS A 105 -20.49 19.58 10.66
N GLU A 106 -21.61 19.37 9.96
CA GLU A 106 -22.89 19.03 10.58
C GLU A 106 -22.95 17.58 11.06
N ASP A 107 -22.20 16.68 10.40
CA ASP A 107 -22.29 15.23 10.58
C ASP A 107 -20.92 14.56 10.79
N ALA A 108 -19.99 15.24 11.46
CA ALA A 108 -18.64 14.73 11.70
C ALA A 108 -18.63 13.36 12.42
N GLY A 109 -19.61 13.11 13.30
CA GLY A 109 -19.76 11.83 13.98
C GLY A 109 -20.13 10.68 13.03
N LEU A 110 -20.94 10.94 12.00
CA LEU A 110 -21.24 9.94 10.97
C LEU A 110 -20.00 9.64 10.14
N PHE A 111 -19.27 10.69 9.73
CA PHE A 111 -18.01 10.54 9.00
C PHE A 111 -17.01 9.68 9.79
N THR A 112 -16.79 9.99 11.07
CA THR A 112 -15.91 9.21 11.96
C THR A 112 -16.31 7.74 11.98
N LYS A 113 -17.59 7.43 12.16
CA LYS A 113 -18.08 6.05 12.20
C LYS A 113 -17.86 5.31 10.88
N VAL A 114 -18.14 5.97 9.76
CA VAL A 114 -17.93 5.39 8.42
C VAL A 114 -16.44 5.16 8.17
N PHE A 115 -15.59 6.11 8.53
CA PHE A 115 -14.15 5.98 8.44
C PHE A 115 -13.62 4.81 9.29
N GLU A 116 -14.04 4.71 10.55
CA GLU A 116 -13.64 3.61 11.44
C GLU A 116 -14.07 2.25 10.90
N THR A 117 -15.33 2.15 10.47
CA THR A 117 -15.88 0.92 9.86
C THR A 117 -15.10 0.53 8.60
N MET A 118 -14.77 1.49 7.75
CA MET A 118 -14.01 1.27 6.52
C MET A 118 -12.61 0.71 6.80
N ILE A 119 -11.88 1.29 7.77
CA ILE A 119 -10.55 0.80 8.15
C ILE A 119 -10.63 -0.62 8.72
N GLU A 120 -11.59 -0.87 9.60
CA GLU A 120 -11.78 -2.20 10.20
C GLU A 120 -12.14 -3.26 9.16
N ASP A 121 -13.07 -2.95 8.25
CA ASP A 121 -13.49 -3.87 7.20
C ASP A 121 -12.36 -4.15 6.22
N THR A 122 -11.58 -3.14 5.85
CA THR A 122 -10.41 -3.30 4.97
C THR A 122 -9.35 -4.18 5.61
N LEU A 123 -9.01 -3.95 6.87
CA LEU A 123 -8.05 -4.78 7.61
C LEU A 123 -8.57 -6.22 7.77
N ARG A 124 -9.85 -6.38 8.09
CA ARG A 124 -10.50 -7.70 8.18
C ARG A 124 -10.44 -8.45 6.85
N GLU A 125 -10.80 -7.79 5.74
CA GLU A 125 -10.75 -8.40 4.41
C GLU A 125 -9.33 -8.78 4.02
N ARG A 126 -8.35 -7.93 4.34
CA ARG A 126 -6.94 -8.22 4.07
C ARG A 126 -6.47 -9.47 4.82
N ARG A 127 -6.80 -9.59 6.11
CA ARG A 127 -6.49 -10.79 6.93
C ARG A 127 -7.11 -12.05 6.35
N VAL A 128 -8.39 -12.00 5.98
CA VAL A 128 -9.10 -13.13 5.36
C VAL A 128 -8.44 -13.53 4.03
N THR A 129 -8.03 -12.55 3.23
CA THR A 129 -7.37 -12.79 1.93
C THR A 129 -5.98 -13.40 2.10
N GLU A 130 -5.17 -12.87 3.02
CA GLU A 130 -3.86 -13.42 3.38
C GLU A 130 -3.96 -14.85 3.90
N PHE A 131 -4.93 -15.12 4.77
CA PHE A 131 -5.20 -16.46 5.26
C PHE A 131 -5.57 -17.41 4.11
N ARG A 132 -6.50 -17.03 3.24
CA ARG A 132 -6.89 -17.82 2.05
C ARG A 132 -5.69 -18.10 1.14
N ARG A 133 -4.81 -17.12 0.97
CA ARG A 133 -3.57 -17.25 0.19
C ARG A 133 -2.64 -18.30 0.82
N ARG A 134 -2.39 -18.20 2.13
CA ARG A 134 -1.57 -19.15 2.90
C ARG A 134 -2.16 -20.56 2.88
N ALA A 135 -3.47 -20.71 3.06
CA ALA A 135 -4.17 -22.00 2.99
C ALA A 135 -4.05 -22.67 1.61
N ARG A 136 -4.21 -21.90 0.51
CA ARG A 136 -4.01 -22.40 -0.86
C ARG A 136 -2.56 -22.82 -1.12
N ALA A 137 -1.59 -22.06 -0.62
CA ALA A 137 -0.18 -22.41 -0.74
C ALA A 137 0.14 -23.73 -0.03
N ARG A 138 -0.40 -23.94 1.18
CA ARG A 138 -0.25 -25.20 1.92
C ARG A 138 -0.86 -26.40 1.18
N ARG A 139 -2.09 -26.28 0.66
CA ARG A 139 -2.73 -27.36 -0.12
C ARG A 139 -1.91 -27.76 -1.36
N ARG A 140 -1.28 -26.78 -2.02
CA ARG A 140 -0.40 -27.05 -3.17
C ARG A 140 0.94 -27.67 -2.78
N GLY A 141 1.53 -27.26 -1.66
CA GLY A 141 2.83 -27.76 -1.17
C GLY A 141 2.77 -29.09 -0.43
N GLY A 142 1.62 -29.43 0.18
CA GLY A 142 1.42 -30.70 0.89
C GLY A 142 1.22 -31.91 -0.03
N GLY A 143 0.66 -31.72 -1.23
CA GLY A 143 0.37 -32.82 -2.16
C GLY A 143 1.56 -33.27 -3.03
N THR A 144 2.59 -32.45 -3.19
CA THR A 144 3.70 -32.73 -4.12
C THR A 144 4.90 -33.43 -3.49
N ARG A 145 5.06 -33.40 -2.16
CA ARG A 145 6.13 -34.16 -1.48
C ARG A 145 5.83 -35.65 -1.34
N ALA A 146 4.57 -36.07 -1.45
CA ALA A 146 4.19 -37.48 -1.30
C ALA A 146 4.34 -38.32 -2.58
N ARG A 147 4.54 -37.71 -3.77
CA ARG A 147 4.61 -38.47 -5.05
C ARG A 147 5.97 -38.52 -5.74
N SER A 148 6.98 -37.79 -5.28
CA SER A 148 8.32 -37.80 -5.91
C SER A 148 9.30 -38.83 -5.31
N ALA A 149 8.92 -39.57 -4.27
CA ALA A 149 9.75 -40.63 -3.67
C ALA A 149 9.28 -42.05 -4.04
N ALA A 150 8.26 -42.19 -4.90
CA ALA A 150 7.75 -43.46 -5.41
C ALA A 150 7.96 -43.61 -6.92
N ALA A 151 9.06 -43.05 -7.45
CA ALA A 151 9.63 -43.47 -8.72
C ALA A 151 10.78 -44.45 -8.41
N VAL A 152 10.45 -45.54 -7.74
CA VAL A 152 11.16 -46.80 -7.85
C VAL A 152 10.16 -47.71 -8.54
N GLU A 153 10.54 -48.10 -9.76
CA GLU A 153 9.85 -49.06 -10.60
C GLU A 153 9.46 -50.29 -9.77
N GLU A 154 8.20 -50.70 -9.84
CA GLU A 154 7.86 -52.10 -10.05
C GLU A 154 6.42 -52.20 -10.56
N ASP A 155 6.27 -52.90 -11.68
CA ASP A 155 5.02 -53.34 -12.29
C ASP A 155 4.09 -53.95 -11.24
N PHE A 156 2.93 -53.34 -11.03
CA PHE A 156 1.80 -54.08 -10.44
C PHE A 156 0.50 -53.66 -11.13
N ASP A 157 0.10 -54.54 -12.05
CA ASP A 157 -1.19 -54.58 -12.72
C ASP A 157 -2.27 -55.07 -11.73
N GLY A 158 -3.46 -54.45 -11.79
CA GLY A 158 -4.66 -54.94 -11.12
C GLY A 158 -4.94 -54.39 -9.72
N GLY A 159 -5.88 -53.44 -9.64
CA GLY A 159 -6.41 -52.96 -8.35
C GLY A 159 -7.56 -51.96 -8.47
N GLU A 160 -8.63 -52.33 -9.18
CA GLU A 160 -9.95 -51.72 -8.98
C GLU A 160 -10.41 -51.99 -7.55
N GLY A 161 -10.75 -50.94 -6.80
CA GLY A 161 -11.51 -51.07 -5.55
C GLY A 161 -10.76 -50.59 -4.31
N GLY A 162 -11.03 -49.35 -3.93
CA GLY A 162 -10.61 -48.80 -2.65
C GLY A 162 -11.16 -47.41 -2.48
N GLY A 163 -12.42 -47.30 -2.07
CA GLY A 163 -12.98 -46.06 -1.55
C GLY A 163 -12.14 -45.64 -0.35
N PHE A 164 -11.19 -44.74 -0.58
CA PHE A 164 -10.48 -44.05 0.48
C PHE A 164 -11.50 -43.12 1.12
N GLN A 165 -12.21 -43.65 2.10
CA GLN A 165 -12.98 -42.88 3.05
C GLN A 165 -11.94 -42.08 3.83
N ASP A 166 -11.62 -40.92 3.26
CA ASP A 166 -10.67 -39.96 3.76
C ASP A 166 -11.29 -39.29 5.00
N ASP A 167 -11.36 -40.04 6.10
CA ASP A 167 -11.59 -39.53 7.46
C ASP A 167 -10.45 -38.58 7.90
N SER A 168 -9.43 -38.38 7.03
CA SER A 168 -8.59 -37.20 7.04
C SER A 168 -9.28 -36.00 6.39
N MET A 169 -10.54 -35.74 6.78
CA MET A 169 -11.06 -34.38 6.92
C MET A 169 -10.33 -33.61 8.05
N SER A 170 -9.05 -33.95 8.26
CA SER A 170 -7.87 -33.08 8.26
C SER A 170 -7.95 -31.95 9.26
N GLU A 171 -7.08 -31.99 10.27
CA GLU A 171 -6.81 -30.91 11.23
C GLU A 171 -6.73 -29.51 10.58
N ALA A 172 -6.33 -29.41 9.31
CA ALA A 172 -6.31 -28.14 8.57
C ALA A 172 -7.71 -27.52 8.36
N ASP A 173 -8.77 -28.34 8.36
CA ASP A 173 -10.15 -27.88 8.28
C ASP A 173 -10.69 -27.41 9.65
N ASP A 174 -10.24 -28.01 10.74
CA ASP A 174 -10.53 -27.50 12.08
C ASP A 174 -9.74 -26.22 12.40
N ASP A 175 -8.52 -26.08 11.91
CA ASP A 175 -7.73 -24.85 12.00
C ASP A 175 -8.41 -23.67 11.27
N TRP A 176 -9.08 -23.90 10.13
CA TRP A 176 -9.82 -22.81 9.46
C TRP A 176 -11.02 -22.35 10.28
N ARG A 177 -11.75 -23.29 10.91
CA ARG A 177 -12.90 -22.96 11.76
C ARG A 177 -12.44 -22.17 12.98
N ARG A 178 -11.38 -22.62 13.64
CA ARG A 178 -10.79 -21.94 14.79
C ARG A 178 -10.25 -20.56 14.43
N TYR A 179 -9.64 -20.40 13.26
CA TYR A 179 -9.13 -19.09 12.84
C TYR A 179 -10.25 -18.10 12.48
N LEU A 180 -11.33 -18.56 11.83
CA LEU A 180 -12.51 -17.70 11.60
C LEU A 180 -13.24 -17.35 12.90
N GLN A 181 -13.15 -18.23 13.90
CA GLN A 181 -13.71 -18.00 15.24
C GLN A 181 -12.78 -17.22 16.16
N SER A 182 -11.45 -17.20 15.89
CA SER A 182 -10.52 -16.42 16.70
C SER A 182 -10.80 -14.96 16.43
N THR A 183 -11.23 -14.25 17.46
CA THR A 183 -11.39 -12.80 17.42
C THR A 183 -10.13 -12.18 16.85
N ALA A 184 -10.26 -11.52 15.70
CA ALA A 184 -9.14 -10.84 15.08
C ALA A 184 -8.53 -9.88 16.12
N PRO A 185 -7.19 -9.74 16.16
CA PRO A 185 -6.55 -8.85 17.12
C PRO A 185 -7.20 -7.48 17.03
N ALA A 186 -7.55 -6.92 18.19
CA ALA A 186 -8.27 -5.67 18.28
C ALA A 186 -7.48 -4.59 17.54
N THR A 187 -8.16 -3.89 16.63
CA THR A 187 -7.57 -2.79 15.87
C THR A 187 -7.26 -1.61 16.80
N ASP A 188 -7.98 -1.52 17.92
CA ASP A 188 -7.96 -0.41 18.89
C ASP A 188 -8.01 0.95 18.18
N LEU A 189 -8.78 1.01 17.10
CA LEU A 189 -8.93 2.21 16.28
C LEU A 189 -9.79 3.21 17.03
N SER A 190 -9.30 4.45 17.12
CA SER A 190 -10.06 5.57 17.66
C SER A 190 -9.64 6.85 16.94
N VAL A 191 -10.62 7.56 16.37
CA VAL A 191 -10.39 8.92 15.86
C VAL A 191 -10.28 9.89 17.05
N LYS A 192 -9.16 10.62 17.12
CA LYS A 192 -8.87 11.59 18.18
C LYS A 192 -9.35 12.99 17.85
N SER A 193 -9.11 13.41 16.62
CA SER A 193 -9.52 14.73 16.16
C SER A 193 -9.64 14.75 14.64
N ILE A 194 -10.41 15.72 14.14
CA ILE A 194 -10.47 16.05 12.73
C ILE A 194 -10.06 17.51 12.58
N ARG A 195 -9.17 17.81 11.63
CA ARG A 195 -8.66 19.16 11.39
C ARG A 195 -8.48 19.42 9.91
N GLU A 196 -8.43 20.71 9.55
CA GLU A 196 -7.97 21.12 8.23
C GLU A 196 -6.44 21.10 8.17
N ALA A 197 -5.89 20.74 7.02
CA ALA A 197 -4.49 20.97 6.70
C ALA A 197 -4.31 21.43 5.25
N GLY A 198 -3.16 22.03 4.99
CA GLY A 198 -2.79 22.57 3.69
C GLY A 198 -3.03 24.08 3.59
N CYS A 199 -2.44 24.70 2.57
CA CYS A 199 -2.53 26.15 2.33
C CYS A 199 -3.33 26.45 1.05
N THR A 200 -2.82 25.99 -0.10
CA THR A 200 -3.47 26.17 -1.41
C THR A 200 -4.45 25.03 -1.71
N LEU A 201 -4.10 23.81 -1.33
CA LEU A 201 -4.98 22.65 -1.37
C LEU A 201 -5.45 22.37 0.05
N ARG A 202 -6.76 22.23 0.23
CA ARG A 202 -7.37 21.88 1.51
C ARG A 202 -7.47 20.36 1.61
N PHE A 203 -7.08 19.84 2.76
CA PHE A 203 -7.20 18.45 3.11
C PHE A 203 -7.95 18.30 4.42
N LEU A 204 -8.85 17.32 4.45
CA LEU A 204 -9.48 16.83 5.66
C LEU A 204 -8.54 15.85 6.34
N VAL A 205 -8.08 16.18 7.55
CA VAL A 205 -7.12 15.33 8.27
C VAL A 205 -7.80 14.64 9.44
N CYS A 206 -7.77 13.32 9.45
CA CYS A 206 -8.22 12.50 10.56
C CYS A 206 -7.02 12.02 11.37
N GLN A 207 -6.92 12.48 12.62
CA GLN A 207 -5.91 12.04 13.56
C GLN A 207 -6.44 10.82 14.30
N THR A 208 -5.73 9.69 14.21
CA THR A 208 -6.18 8.41 14.74
C THR A 208 -5.14 7.80 15.65
N SER A 209 -5.59 6.86 16.47
CA SER A 209 -4.76 5.95 17.25
C SER A 209 -5.10 4.52 16.88
N LEU A 210 -4.11 3.67 16.64
CA LEU A 210 -4.23 2.30 16.15
C LEU A 210 -3.32 1.36 16.94
N SER A 211 -3.66 0.08 17.05
CA SER A 211 -2.73 -0.92 17.56
C SER A 211 -1.52 -1.09 16.63
N ILE A 212 -0.37 -1.52 17.18
CA ILE A 212 0.88 -1.70 16.42
C ILE A 212 0.69 -2.62 15.21
N SER A 213 -0.05 -3.72 15.39
CA SER A 213 -0.34 -4.69 14.33
C SER A 213 -1.19 -4.07 13.22
N ALA A 214 -2.23 -3.31 13.58
CA ALA A 214 -3.07 -2.61 12.61
C ALA A 214 -2.28 -1.55 11.82
N ALA A 215 -1.40 -0.80 12.48
CA ALA A 215 -0.54 0.18 11.84
C ALA A 215 0.48 -0.48 10.89
N GLU A 216 1.02 -1.66 11.22
CA GLU A 216 1.89 -2.43 10.33
C GLU A 216 1.12 -2.93 9.10
N GLU A 217 -0.05 -3.55 9.29
CA GLU A 217 -0.91 -4.03 8.19
C GLU A 217 -1.34 -2.89 7.26
N LEU A 218 -1.67 -1.73 7.82
CA LEU A 218 -2.01 -0.55 7.05
C LEU A 218 -0.81 -0.03 6.25
N GLY A 219 0.37 0.00 6.87
CA GLY A 219 1.62 0.32 6.19
C GLY A 219 1.92 -0.64 5.03
N GLN A 220 1.68 -1.95 5.19
CA GLN A 220 1.87 -2.95 4.14
C GLN A 220 0.97 -2.72 2.91
N MET A 221 -0.22 -2.14 3.10
CA MET A 221 -1.14 -1.81 2.01
C MET A 221 -0.82 -0.45 1.39
N ALA A 222 -0.61 0.58 2.22
CA ALA A 222 -0.38 1.95 1.77
C ALA A 222 1.02 2.18 1.21
N LEU A 223 2.03 1.58 1.82
CA LEU A 223 3.46 1.86 1.62
C LEU A 223 4.27 0.55 1.52
N PRO A 224 3.97 -0.31 0.54
CA PRO A 224 4.57 -1.65 0.40
C PRO A 224 6.11 -1.65 0.28
N GLU A 225 6.74 -0.54 -0.15
CA GLU A 225 8.20 -0.37 -0.20
C GLU A 225 8.84 -0.39 1.19
N HIS A 226 8.14 0.17 2.17
CA HIS A 226 8.66 0.38 3.53
C HIS A 226 8.22 -0.71 4.50
N PHE A 227 7.12 -1.39 4.17
CA PHE A 227 6.50 -2.42 4.98
C PHE A 227 6.55 -3.79 4.26
N PRO A 228 7.69 -4.51 4.37
CA PRO A 228 7.84 -5.84 3.79
C PRO A 228 6.91 -6.84 4.47
N ILE A 229 6.33 -7.75 3.69
CA ILE A 229 5.53 -8.87 4.21
C ILE A 229 6.46 -10.04 4.46
N ASP A 230 6.46 -10.56 5.68
CA ASP A 230 7.30 -11.70 6.09
C ASP A 230 8.81 -11.47 5.79
N GLY A 231 9.26 -10.22 5.90
CA GLY A 231 10.66 -9.82 5.65
C GLY A 231 11.05 -9.76 4.17
N ILE A 232 10.12 -10.02 3.25
CA ILE A 232 10.33 -9.96 1.82
C ILE A 232 9.86 -8.60 1.31
N ALA A 233 10.77 -7.86 0.67
CA ALA A 233 10.43 -6.61 -0.01
C ALA A 233 9.37 -6.91 -1.09
N GLN A 234 8.26 -6.19 -1.05
CA GLN A 234 7.20 -6.39 -2.02
C GLN A 234 7.66 -5.88 -3.38
N VAL A 235 7.58 -6.72 -4.41
CA VAL A 235 7.80 -6.26 -5.79
C VAL A 235 6.56 -5.48 -6.19
N ILE A 236 6.71 -4.16 -6.21
CA ILE A 236 5.66 -3.25 -6.65
C ILE A 236 5.59 -3.35 -8.18
N PRO A 237 4.51 -3.87 -8.77
CA PRO A 237 4.28 -3.73 -10.19
C PRO A 237 4.45 -2.28 -10.59
N VAL A 238 5.39 -2.05 -11.51
CA VAL A 238 5.53 -0.78 -12.20
C VAL A 238 4.17 -0.50 -12.85
N SER A 239 3.60 0.67 -12.56
CA SER A 239 2.36 1.06 -13.22
C SER A 239 2.60 1.15 -14.73
N ASP A 240 1.97 0.26 -15.48
CA ASP A 240 1.97 0.26 -16.95
C ASP A 240 1.00 1.32 -17.52
N LYS A 241 0.41 2.16 -16.68
CA LYS A 241 -0.49 3.22 -17.14
C LYS A 241 0.32 4.23 -17.96
N PRO A 242 -0.11 4.55 -19.20
CA PRO A 242 0.57 5.59 -19.97
C PRO A 242 0.50 6.92 -19.19
N PRO A 243 1.53 7.77 -19.28
CA PRO A 243 1.50 9.07 -18.63
C PRO A 243 0.30 9.89 -19.14
N PRO A 244 -0.25 10.79 -18.32
CA PRO A 244 -1.44 11.55 -18.68
C PRO A 244 -1.16 12.43 -19.91
N ARG A 245 -2.20 12.72 -20.71
CA ARG A 245 -2.05 13.45 -21.98
C ARG A 245 -1.32 14.80 -21.86
N TRP A 246 -1.52 15.51 -20.75
CA TRP A 246 -0.85 16.79 -20.48
C TRP A 246 0.68 16.65 -20.35
N PHE A 247 1.18 15.48 -19.93
CA PHE A 247 2.62 15.22 -19.84
C PHE A 247 3.28 15.31 -21.22
N TYR A 248 2.65 14.72 -22.25
CA TYR A 248 3.15 14.79 -23.62
C TYR A 248 3.10 16.22 -24.18
N ALA A 249 2.07 16.99 -23.83
CA ALA A 249 1.99 18.41 -24.19
C ALA A 249 3.15 19.20 -23.58
N LEU A 250 3.41 19.03 -22.27
CA LEU A 250 4.54 19.66 -21.58
C LEU A 250 5.89 19.23 -22.14
N ALA A 251 6.05 17.95 -22.45
CA ALA A 251 7.28 17.44 -23.07
C ALA A 251 7.52 18.09 -24.43
N CYS A 252 6.48 18.17 -25.27
CA CYS A 252 6.53 18.82 -26.58
C CYS A 252 6.89 20.30 -26.46
N THR A 253 6.23 21.05 -25.57
CA THR A 253 6.55 22.47 -25.33
C THR A 253 7.96 22.66 -24.79
N SER A 254 8.44 21.77 -23.92
CA SER A 254 9.81 21.83 -23.40
C SER A 254 10.85 21.59 -24.49
N CYS A 255 10.61 20.63 -25.39
CA CYS A 255 11.46 20.38 -26.55
C CYS A 255 11.47 21.60 -27.49
N ALA A 256 10.31 22.20 -27.77
CA ALA A 256 10.21 23.37 -28.63
C ALA A 256 10.97 24.58 -28.05
N MET A 257 10.79 24.87 -26.76
CA MET A 257 11.52 25.95 -26.08
C MET A 257 13.03 25.70 -26.02
N SER A 258 13.45 24.46 -25.81
CA SER A 258 14.87 24.10 -25.83
C SER A 258 15.49 24.32 -27.22
N LEU A 259 14.77 23.99 -28.28
CA LEU A 259 15.22 24.22 -29.65
C LEU A 259 15.33 25.71 -29.98
N ILE A 260 14.35 26.51 -29.56
CA ILE A 260 14.40 27.98 -29.69
C ILE A 260 15.61 28.55 -28.95
N ALA A 261 15.86 28.09 -27.72
CA ALA A 261 17.01 28.52 -26.93
C ALA A 261 18.35 28.17 -27.59
N LEU A 262 18.48 26.96 -28.15
CA LEU A 262 19.68 26.54 -28.88
C LEU A 262 19.88 27.37 -30.15
N CYS A 263 18.82 27.66 -30.91
CA CYS A 263 18.89 28.53 -32.08
C CYS A 263 19.30 29.96 -31.71
N ALA A 264 18.74 30.52 -30.64
CA ALA A 264 19.10 31.84 -30.15
C ALA A 264 20.58 31.88 -29.71
N TRP A 265 21.03 30.88 -28.95
CA TRP A 265 22.43 30.74 -28.54
C TRP A 265 23.37 30.67 -29.75
N TRP A 266 23.02 29.89 -30.76
CA TRP A 266 23.79 29.77 -31.99
C TRP A 266 23.93 31.10 -32.75
N GLN A 267 22.87 31.92 -32.79
CA GLN A 267 22.94 33.25 -33.40
C GLN A 267 23.88 34.18 -32.62
N VAL A 268 23.87 34.13 -31.29
CA VAL A 268 24.81 34.88 -30.46
C VAL A 268 26.25 34.44 -30.72
N VAL A 269 26.52 33.14 -30.73
CA VAL A 269 27.86 32.58 -31.00
C VAL A 269 28.36 33.01 -32.39
N LYS A 270 27.50 32.93 -33.42
CA LYS A 270 27.84 33.44 -34.75
C LYS A 270 28.18 34.93 -34.71
N GLY A 271 27.38 35.73 -34.01
CA GLY A 271 27.60 37.17 -33.87
C GLY A 271 28.87 37.55 -33.10
N VAL A 272 29.39 36.69 -32.23
CA VAL A 272 30.60 36.96 -31.43
C VAL A 272 31.86 36.42 -32.11
N ILE A 273 31.80 35.22 -32.71
CA ILE A 273 32.99 34.54 -33.24
C ILE A 273 33.29 34.93 -34.69
N LEU A 274 32.26 35.07 -35.55
CA LEU A 274 32.49 35.33 -36.98
C LEU A 274 32.91 36.76 -37.34
N PRO A 275 32.58 37.86 -36.62
CA PRO A 275 33.04 39.18 -37.05
C PRO A 275 34.56 39.39 -36.89
N VAL A 276 35.25 38.52 -36.15
CA VAL A 276 36.70 38.61 -35.94
C VAL A 276 37.50 38.05 -37.13
N ALA A 277 36.88 37.27 -38.03
CA ALA A 277 37.54 36.70 -39.21
C ALA A 277 37.48 37.60 -40.46
N GLY A 278 36.91 38.81 -40.34
CA GLY A 278 36.69 39.74 -41.45
C GLY A 278 37.62 40.95 -41.51
N VAL A 279 38.75 40.94 -40.80
CA VAL A 279 39.81 41.97 -40.88
C VAL A 279 41.13 41.32 -41.29
#